data_AF-A0A6B3IEK7-F1
#
_entry.id   AF-A0A6B3IEK7-F1
#
_cell.length_a   1.000
_cell.length_b   1.000
_cell.length_c   1.000
_cell.angle_alpha   90.00
_cell.angle_beta   90.00
_cell.angle_gamma   90.00
#
_symmetry.space_group_name_H-M   'P 1'
#
loop_
_entity.id
_entity.type
_entity.pdbx_description
1 polymer ?
#
loop_
_entity_poly.entity_id
_entity_poly.type
_entity_poly.pdbx_seq_one_letter_code
_entity_poly.pdbx_strand_id
1 'polypeptide(L)'
;MDAEIVIVGAGAAGLSLAHHLCAPPPGARAPSVALVEPPPGPRSPAVRTWCHWGPPDGPYDAVLTASWDRLRVRDRAGRASVG
;
A
#
# COMPACT_ATOMS: atom_id res chain seq x y z
N MET A 1 1.22 -21.06 10.27
CA MET A 1 1.83 -19.73 10.41
C MET A 1 0.87 -18.96 11.28
N ASP A 2 1.27 -18.61 12.47
CA ASP A 2 0.39 -17.91 13.41
C ASP A 2 0.68 -16.41 13.26
N ALA A 3 -0.35 -15.64 12.93
CA ALA A 3 -0.27 -14.19 12.84
C ALA A 3 -1.02 -13.59 14.03
N GLU A 4 -0.39 -12.62 14.70
CA GLU A 4 -1.03 -11.86 15.78
C GLU A 4 -2.20 -11.03 15.25
N ILE A 5 -2.11 -10.57 14.00
CA ILE A 5 -3.15 -9.77 13.34
C ILE A 5 -3.40 -10.33 11.94
N VAL A 6 -4.66 -10.56 11.60
CA VAL A 6 -5.10 -10.89 10.24
C VAL A 6 -5.95 -9.75 9.70
N ILE A 7 -5.53 -9.18 8.57
CA ILE A 7 -6.25 -8.14 7.84
C ILE A 7 -6.90 -8.79 6.63
N VAL A 8 -8.23 -8.72 6.53
CA VAL A 8 -8.98 -9.22 5.38
C VAL A 8 -9.31 -8.06 4.45
N GLY A 9 -8.76 -8.10 3.24
CA GLY A 9 -8.87 -7.07 2.22
C GLY A 9 -7.61 -6.22 2.11
N ALA A 10 -6.94 -6.28 0.95
CA ALA A 10 -5.81 -5.46 0.54
C ALA A 10 -6.24 -4.21 -0.25
N GLY A 11 -7.43 -3.69 0.03
CA GLY A 11 -7.85 -2.35 -0.41
C GLY A 11 -7.11 -1.24 0.35
N ALA A 12 -7.48 0.02 0.07
CA ALA A 12 -6.83 1.19 0.69
C ALA A 12 -6.78 1.11 2.23
N ALA A 13 -7.91 0.81 2.88
CA ALA A 13 -7.96 0.70 4.34
C ALA A 13 -7.04 -0.40 4.91
N GLY A 14 -7.04 -1.59 4.29
CA GLY A 14 -6.23 -2.71 4.75
C GLY A 14 -4.74 -2.50 4.55
N LEU A 15 -4.33 -1.94 3.40
CA LEU A 15 -2.94 -1.58 3.15
C LEU A 15 -2.47 -0.42 4.03
N SER A 16 -3.30 0.59 4.28
CA SER A 16 -2.98 1.67 5.21
C SER A 16 -2.81 1.16 6.65
N LEU A 17 -3.68 0.25 7.10
CA LEU A 17 -3.54 -0.38 8.41
C LEU A 17 -2.26 -1.22 8.49
N ALA A 18 -1.99 -2.05 7.50
CA ALA A 18 -0.77 -2.84 7.43
C ALA A 18 0.48 -1.96 7.45
N HIS A 19 0.48 -0.85 6.72
CA HIS A 19 1.58 0.13 6.69
C HIS A 19 1.88 0.67 8.09
N HIS A 20 0.87 1.10 8.85
CA HIS A 20 1.07 1.62 10.20
C HIS A 20 1.51 0.54 11.20
N LEU A 21 0.98 -0.68 11.11
CA LEU A 21 1.40 -1.78 11.98
C LEU A 21 2.85 -2.22 11.73
N CYS A 22 3.33 -2.11 10.49
CA CYS A 22 4.72 -2.40 10.12
C CYS A 22 5.70 -1.27 10.49
N ALA A 23 5.22 -0.09 10.88
CA ALA A 23 6.02 1.07 11.27
C ALA A 23 5.66 1.53 12.68
N PRO A 24 5.87 0.69 13.72
CA PRO A 24 5.53 1.04 15.09
C PRO A 24 6.40 2.21 15.59
N PRO A 25 5.91 2.96 16.59
CA PRO A 25 6.69 4.04 17.20
C PRO A 25 7.98 3.50 17.86
N PRO A 26 9.00 4.35 18.07
CA PRO A 26 10.25 3.95 18.73
C PRO A 26 9.99 3.26 20.07
N GLY A 27 10.61 2.08 20.26
CA GLY A 27 10.46 1.27 21.48
C GLY A 27 9.29 0.29 21.46
N ALA A 28 8.42 0.31 20.44
CA ALA A 28 7.37 -0.68 20.27
C ALA A 28 7.78 -1.79 19.26
N ARG A 29 7.36 -3.03 19.54
CA ARG A 29 7.55 -4.17 18.63
C ARG A 29 6.48 -4.16 17.54
N ALA A 30 6.89 -4.41 16.30
CA ALA A 30 5.96 -4.66 15.20
C ALA A 30 5.29 -6.04 15.38
N PRO A 31 3.94 -6.14 15.35
CA PRO A 31 3.27 -7.43 15.41
C PRO A 31 3.48 -8.22 14.11
N SER A 32 3.32 -9.54 14.18
CA SER A 32 3.18 -10.35 12.98
C SER A 32 1.81 -10.11 12.33
N VAL A 33 1.82 -9.70 11.05
CA VAL A 33 0.60 -9.35 10.30
C VAL A 33 0.48 -10.25 9.07
N ALA A 34 -0.69 -10.85 8.90
CA ALA A 34 -1.08 -11.52 7.66
C ALA A 34 -2.14 -10.68 6.93
N LEU A 35 -1.86 -10.30 5.68
CA LEU A 35 -2.81 -9.62 4.80
C LEU A 35 -3.38 -10.65 3.82
N VAL A 36 -4.71 -10.80 3.82
CA VAL A 36 -5.43 -11.78 3.02
C VAL A 36 -6.35 -11.05 2.06
N GLU A 37 -6.13 -11.22 0.76
CA GLU A 37 -6.99 -10.69 -0.31
C GLU A 37 -7.45 -11.86 -1.18
N PRO A 38 -8.74 -11.96 -1.52
CA PRO A 38 -9.21 -12.94 -2.49
C PRO A 38 -8.48 -12.78 -3.84
N PRO A 39 -8.28 -13.88 -4.58
CA PRO A 39 -7.74 -13.78 -5.93
C PRO A 39 -8.67 -12.93 -6.82
N PRO A 40 -8.13 -12.27 -7.86
CA PRO A 40 -8.94 -11.55 -8.83
C PRO A 40 -10.05 -12.44 -9.40
N GLY A 41 -11.26 -11.90 -9.53
CA GLY A 41 -12.41 -12.67 -10.03
C GLY A 41 -13.69 -11.84 -10.16
N PRO A 42 -14.85 -12.49 -10.39
CA PRO A 42 -16.12 -11.81 -10.64
C PRO A 42 -16.60 -10.91 -9.50
N ARG A 43 -16.05 -11.10 -8.29
CA ARG A 43 -16.35 -10.28 -7.09
C ARG A 43 -15.31 -9.18 -6.86
N SER A 44 -14.30 -9.08 -7.70
CA SER A 44 -13.32 -8.00 -7.61
C SER A 44 -14.03 -6.66 -7.80
N PRO A 45 -13.72 -5.65 -6.98
CA PRO A 45 -14.25 -4.32 -7.19
C PRO A 45 -13.79 -3.79 -8.55
N ALA A 46 -14.63 -2.95 -9.17
CA ALA A 46 -14.25 -2.22 -10.38
C ALA A 46 -12.95 -1.44 -10.15
N VAL A 47 -12.15 -1.26 -11.21
CA VAL A 47 -10.96 -0.41 -11.16
C VAL A 47 -11.41 1.00 -10.78
N ARG A 48 -10.89 1.51 -9.65
CA ARG A 48 -11.16 2.87 -9.19
C ARG A 48 -9.82 3.60 -9.05
N THR A 49 -9.78 4.83 -9.52
CA THR A 49 -8.70 5.75 -9.15
C THR A 49 -8.82 6.02 -7.65
N TRP A 50 -7.69 6.07 -6.96
CA TRP A 50 -7.69 6.36 -5.52
C TRP A 50 -8.10 7.82 -5.32
N CYS A 51 -9.34 8.05 -4.88
CA CYS A 51 -9.75 9.37 -4.42
C CYS A 51 -9.19 9.59 -3.02
N HIS A 52 -8.13 10.38 -2.92
CA HIS A 52 -7.57 10.81 -1.64
C HIS A 52 -8.25 12.11 -1.18
N TRP A 53 -8.67 12.15 0.07
CA TRP A 53 -9.19 13.33 0.76
C TRP A 53 -8.49 13.44 2.11
N GLY A 54 -7.18 13.72 2.09
CA GLY A 54 -6.41 14.01 3.30
C GLY A 54 -6.37 15.51 3.57
N PRO A 55 -5.99 15.91 4.80
CA PRO A 55 -5.66 17.30 5.08
C PRO A 55 -4.46 17.74 4.21
N PRO A 56 -4.34 19.04 3.90
CA PRO A 56 -3.13 19.57 3.28
C PRO A 56 -1.90 19.23 4.15
N ASP A 57 -0.74 19.09 3.51
CA ASP A 57 0.54 18.75 4.15
C ASP A 57 0.56 17.35 4.80
N GLY A 58 -0.32 16.45 4.34
CA GLY A 58 -0.31 15.04 4.74
C GLY A 58 0.96 14.31 4.28
N PRO A 59 1.29 13.15 4.90
CA PRO A 59 2.50 12.39 4.59
C PRO A 59 2.58 11.91 3.12
N TYR A 60 1.45 11.88 2.41
CA TYR A 60 1.36 11.45 1.02
C TYR A 60 1.22 12.62 0.04
N ASP A 61 1.11 13.85 0.52
CA ASP A 61 0.74 15.01 -0.32
C ASP A 61 1.80 15.29 -1.39
N ALA A 62 3.08 15.14 -1.03
CA ALA A 62 4.20 15.23 -1.98
C ALA A 62 4.17 14.13 -3.07
N VAL A 63 3.59 12.96 -2.78
CA VAL A 63 3.49 11.86 -3.75
C VAL A 63 2.27 12.04 -4.66
N LEU A 64 1.17 12.56 -4.13
CA LEU A 64 -0.07 12.80 -4.87
C LEU A 64 0.06 13.93 -5.89
N THR A 65 0.89 14.92 -5.57
CA THR A 65 1.11 16.12 -6.41
C THR A 65 2.34 16.02 -7.31
N ALA A 66 3.15 14.98 -7.14
CA ALA A 66 4.34 14.81 -7.95
C ALA A 66 3.97 14.50 -9.41
N SER A 67 4.68 15.16 -10.31
CA SER A 67 4.62 14.94 -11.75
C SER A 67 6.02 14.59 -12.25
N TRP A 68 6.08 13.76 -13.29
CA TRP A 68 7.34 13.33 -13.89
C TRP A 68 7.23 13.34 -15.40
N ASP A 69 8.18 13.99 -16.07
CA ASP A 69 8.26 13.96 -17.54
C ASP A 69 8.72 12.60 -18.07
N ARG A 70 9.40 11.80 -17.23
CA ARG A 70 9.95 10.49 -17.58
C ARG A 70 9.84 9.52 -16.41
N LEU A 71 9.29 8.34 -16.68
CA LEU A 71 9.16 7.24 -15.71
C LEU A 71 10.08 6.08 -16.10
N ARG A 72 10.73 5.45 -15.11
CA ARG A 72 11.49 4.21 -15.28
C ARG A 72 11.05 3.19 -14.25
N VAL A 73 10.44 2.09 -14.71
CA VAL A 73 9.97 1.02 -13.83
C VAL A 73 11.09 0.02 -13.62
N ARG A 74 11.30 -0.44 -12.37
CA ARG A 74 12.28 -1.49 -12.06
C ARG A 74 11.58 -2.73 -11.51
N ASP A 75 12.03 -3.90 -11.95
CA ASP A 75 11.57 -5.16 -11.36
C ASP A 75 12.23 -5.44 -9.99
N ARG A 76 11.84 -6.54 -9.35
CA ARG A 76 12.38 -6.97 -8.05
C ARG A 76 13.90 -7.18 -8.07
N ALA A 77 14.50 -7.47 -9.23
CA ALA A 77 15.93 -7.63 -9.40
C ALA A 77 16.64 -6.31 -9.77
N GLY A 78 15.90 -5.19 -9.80
CA GLY A 78 16.42 -3.86 -10.10
C GLY A 78 16.59 -3.56 -11.59
N ARG A 79 16.14 -4.44 -12.49
CA ARG A 79 16.25 -4.22 -13.94
C ARG A 79 15.21 -3.19 -14.38
N ALA A 80 15.65 -2.21 -15.16
CA ALA A 80 14.77 -1.18 -15.67
C ALA A 80 14.06 -1.63 -16.95
N SER A 81 12.74 -1.47 -17.01
CA SER A 81 11.98 -1.45 -18.26
C SER A 81 11.68 0.01 -18.63
N VAL A 82 11.95 0.35 -19.88
CA VAL A 82 11.55 1.64 -20.48
C VAL A 82 10.28 1.35 -21.26
N GLY A 83 9.19 2.05 -20.91
CA GLY A 83 7.99 2.12 -21.73
C GLY A 83 8.10 3.30 -22.68
#